data_AF-A0A8T2N5C2-F1
#
_entry.id   AF-A0A8T2N5C2-F1
#
_cell.length_a   1.000
_cell.length_b   1.000
_cell.length_c   1.000
_cell.angle_alpha   90.00
_cell.angle_beta   90.00
_cell.angle_gamma   90.00
#
_symmetry.space_group_name_H-M   'P 1'
#
loop_
_entity.id
_entity.type
_entity.pdbx_description
1 polymer ?
#
loop_
_entity_poly.entity_id
_entity_poly.type
_entity_poly.pdbx_seq_one_letter_code
_entity_poly.pdbx_strand_id
1 'polypeptide(L)'
;MKKGERDRASDIDECKGPGGACDGHGCINLVGSYRCECKTGYTFNSISRVCEDINECRHYPGRLCAHKCDNILGSYKCSCMPGFKLSSDGRNCDDVNECESSPCSQECANVYGSYQCYCRRGYQLSDTDGNTCEDIDECALPTGGHICSYRCHNTGGNIDECVTGTHTCSVTETCFNVQGGFRCLSFDCPSNYRRAGETRCERLPCSQTSECLALPLRITPYYLTFPTNIPVPTNVFRMGPSNTVPGDDIQLAIVSGNEDGFFSTQRLSSGGLIVVQKPITEPRDFLLTVELTLQRYGTLSTYLAKMHIFVTHDQASLPSQLAPL
;
A
#
# COMPACT_ATOMS: atom_id res chain seq x y z
N MET A 1 35.45 62.66 -87.38
CA MET A 1 35.06 61.47 -86.59
C MET A 1 36.23 61.01 -85.76
N LYS A 2 36.19 61.16 -84.44
CA LYS A 2 36.75 60.21 -83.46
C LYS A 2 35.87 60.30 -82.21
N LYS A 3 35.06 59.27 -81.99
CA LYS A 3 34.20 59.11 -80.81
C LYS A 3 35.09 58.52 -79.72
N GLY A 4 35.18 59.19 -78.57
CA GLY A 4 36.00 58.77 -77.45
C GLY A 4 35.57 57.39 -76.93
N GLU A 5 36.56 56.53 -76.69
CA GLU A 5 36.42 55.31 -75.89
C GLU A 5 35.91 55.70 -74.50
N ARG A 6 34.81 55.08 -74.08
CA ARG A 6 34.34 55.11 -72.70
C ARG A 6 35.23 54.17 -71.90
N ASP A 7 35.83 54.68 -70.84
CA ASP A 7 36.56 53.93 -69.84
C ASP A 7 35.76 52.70 -69.39
N ARG A 8 36.40 51.54 -69.51
CA ARG A 8 35.86 50.26 -69.04
C ARG A 8 35.99 50.25 -67.52
N ALA A 9 34.97 50.74 -66.82
CA ALA A 9 34.88 50.59 -65.38
C ALA A 9 35.01 49.09 -65.03
N SER A 10 36.09 48.73 -64.34
CA SER A 10 36.29 47.38 -63.84
C SER A 10 35.42 47.19 -62.61
N ASP A 11 34.76 46.04 -62.54
CA ASP A 11 33.95 45.62 -61.41
C ASP A 11 34.78 45.57 -60.11
N ILE A 12 34.17 45.95 -58.99
CA ILE A 12 34.81 45.94 -57.66
C ILE A 12 34.53 44.59 -57.02
N ASP A 13 35.59 43.81 -56.72
CA ASP A 13 35.43 42.52 -56.05
C ASP A 13 35.14 42.71 -54.56
N GLU A 14 33.86 42.79 -54.19
CA GLU A 14 33.47 43.03 -52.80
C GLU A 14 33.85 41.86 -51.88
N CYS A 15 34.06 40.65 -52.42
CA CYS A 15 34.49 39.48 -51.64
C CYS A 15 35.92 39.62 -51.10
N LYS A 16 36.74 40.49 -51.69
CA LYS A 16 38.11 40.79 -51.23
C LYS A 16 38.20 42.03 -50.34
N GLY A 17 37.07 42.67 -50.03
CA GLY A 17 37.02 43.86 -49.18
C GLY A 17 37.42 43.58 -47.71
N PRO A 18 37.93 44.60 -46.98
CA PRO A 18 38.28 44.45 -45.57
C PRO A 18 37.05 44.14 -44.73
N GLY A 19 37.08 43.01 -44.00
CA GLY A 19 35.97 42.50 -43.18
C GLY A 19 35.24 41.29 -43.77
N GLY A 20 35.36 41.05 -45.08
CA GLY A 20 34.64 39.98 -45.79
C GLY A 20 33.15 40.29 -45.93
N ALA A 21 32.61 40.24 -47.15
CA ALA A 21 31.25 40.72 -47.45
C ALA A 21 30.10 39.84 -46.90
N CYS A 22 30.39 38.62 -46.43
CA CYS A 22 29.37 37.62 -46.10
C CYS A 22 29.55 37.00 -44.70
N ASP A 23 30.16 37.70 -43.73
CA ASP A 23 30.28 37.26 -42.32
C ASP A 23 30.73 35.79 -42.13
N GLY A 24 31.71 35.35 -42.93
CA GLY A 24 32.24 33.98 -42.88
C GLY A 24 31.44 32.93 -43.66
N HIS A 25 30.42 33.32 -44.43
CA HIS A 25 29.73 32.51 -45.44
C HIS A 25 30.46 32.56 -46.79
N GLY A 26 29.99 31.77 -47.78
CA GLY A 26 30.55 31.82 -49.14
C GLY A 26 30.24 33.15 -49.82
N CYS A 27 31.18 33.71 -50.58
CA CYS A 27 30.98 34.96 -51.32
C CYS A 27 31.25 34.75 -52.82
N ILE A 28 30.34 35.25 -53.65
CA ILE A 28 30.47 35.23 -55.10
C ILE A 28 30.35 36.64 -55.63
N ASN A 29 31.42 37.11 -56.27
CA ASN A 29 31.47 38.40 -56.93
C ASN A 29 30.69 38.37 -58.25
N LEU A 30 29.84 39.37 -58.49
CA LEU A 30 29.04 39.55 -59.70
C LEU A 30 29.30 40.94 -60.30
N VAL A 31 29.05 41.12 -61.58
CA VAL A 31 29.25 42.44 -62.18
C VAL A 31 28.26 43.45 -61.61
N GLY A 32 28.77 44.42 -60.85
CA GLY A 32 28.01 45.47 -60.17
C GLY A 32 27.41 45.08 -58.82
N SER A 33 27.70 43.89 -58.28
CA SER A 33 27.21 43.43 -56.97
C SER A 33 27.93 42.16 -56.48
N TYR A 34 27.54 41.62 -55.34
CA TYR A 34 27.96 40.31 -54.87
C TYR A 34 26.76 39.52 -54.36
N ARG A 35 26.89 38.19 -54.27
CA ARG A 35 25.92 37.32 -53.60
C ARG A 35 26.62 36.47 -52.55
N CYS A 36 25.95 36.28 -51.41
CA CYS A 36 26.41 35.36 -50.39
C CYS A 36 25.79 33.97 -50.59
N GLU A 37 26.61 32.93 -50.57
CA GLU A 37 26.17 31.54 -50.49
C GLU A 37 26.15 31.10 -49.03
N CYS A 38 24.94 30.94 -48.51
CA CYS A 38 24.72 30.62 -47.11
C CYS A 38 25.08 29.16 -46.83
N LYS A 39 25.85 28.94 -45.75
CA LYS A 39 26.11 27.62 -45.18
C LYS A 39 24.78 26.97 -44.74
N THR A 40 24.80 25.64 -44.58
CA THR A 40 23.68 24.88 -44.02
C THR A 40 23.19 25.50 -42.70
N GLY A 41 21.88 25.59 -42.52
CA GLY A 41 21.25 26.24 -41.36
C GLY A 41 20.96 27.74 -41.55
N TYR A 42 21.33 28.32 -42.69
CA TYR A 42 21.11 29.75 -42.97
C TYR A 42 20.37 29.95 -44.29
N THR A 43 19.61 31.05 -44.37
CA THR A 43 18.89 31.48 -45.57
C THR A 43 19.35 32.88 -45.99
N PHE A 44 19.39 33.12 -47.30
CA PHE A 44 19.78 34.41 -47.84
C PHE A 44 18.61 35.40 -47.76
N ASN A 45 18.80 36.51 -47.05
CA ASN A 45 17.82 37.59 -47.00
C ASN A 45 18.16 38.63 -48.08
N SER A 46 17.26 38.79 -49.06
CA SER A 46 17.48 39.67 -50.21
C SER A 46 17.45 41.16 -49.88
N ILE A 47 16.87 41.55 -48.73
CA ILE A 47 16.77 42.94 -48.28
C ILE A 47 18.03 43.32 -47.51
N SER A 48 18.41 42.53 -46.50
CA SER A 48 19.60 42.78 -45.69
C SER A 48 20.90 42.34 -46.39
N ARG A 49 20.79 41.56 -47.50
CA ARG A 49 21.89 40.99 -48.30
C ARG A 49 22.87 40.11 -47.50
N VAL A 50 22.43 39.61 -46.35
CA VAL A 50 23.22 38.74 -45.48
C VAL A 50 22.56 37.38 -45.31
N CYS A 51 23.33 36.42 -44.84
CA CYS A 51 22.83 35.11 -44.46
C CYS A 51 22.27 35.16 -43.04
N GLU A 52 20.97 34.92 -42.90
CA GLU A 52 20.29 34.90 -41.62
C GLU A 52 20.05 33.46 -41.19
N ASP A 53 20.18 33.21 -39.89
CA ASP A 53 19.96 31.90 -39.29
C ASP A 53 18.51 31.44 -39.50
N ILE A 54 18.31 30.19 -39.89
CA ILE A 54 16.98 29.60 -40.02
C ILE A 54 16.55 29.17 -38.63
N ASN A 55 15.49 29.78 -38.11
CA ASN A 55 14.93 29.32 -36.84
C ASN A 55 14.15 28.02 -37.02
N GLU A 56 14.79 26.86 -36.91
CA GLU A 56 14.13 25.58 -37.19
C GLU A 56 13.01 25.29 -36.18
N CYS A 57 13.15 25.75 -34.93
CA CYS A 57 12.11 25.60 -33.90
C CYS A 57 10.80 26.32 -34.28
N ARG A 58 10.89 27.47 -34.96
CA ARG A 58 9.71 28.18 -35.51
C ARG A 58 9.26 27.60 -36.84
N HIS A 59 10.19 27.10 -37.64
CA HIS A 59 9.91 26.60 -38.98
C HIS A 59 9.24 25.21 -38.96
N TYR A 60 9.54 24.39 -37.95
CA TYR A 60 9.01 23.03 -37.75
C TYR A 60 8.51 22.82 -36.29
N PRO A 61 7.50 23.57 -35.85
CA PRO A 61 7.04 23.57 -34.46
C PRO A 61 6.55 22.18 -34.03
N GLY A 62 7.07 21.68 -32.90
CA GLY A 62 6.68 20.39 -32.31
C GLY A 62 7.10 19.14 -33.09
N ARG A 63 7.90 19.27 -34.17
CA ARG A 63 8.36 18.14 -35.00
C ARG A 63 9.82 17.77 -34.83
N LEU A 64 10.64 18.69 -34.33
CA LEU A 64 12.10 18.51 -34.24
C LEU A 64 12.56 17.86 -32.94
N CYS A 65 11.88 18.16 -31.84
CA CYS A 65 12.23 17.74 -30.48
C CYS A 65 10.98 17.20 -29.79
N ALA A 66 11.13 16.18 -28.95
CA ALA A 66 10.02 15.64 -28.18
C ALA A 66 9.47 16.63 -27.13
N HIS A 67 10.35 17.40 -26.49
CA HIS A 67 9.98 18.36 -25.43
C HIS A 67 10.27 19.81 -25.82
N LYS A 68 11.50 20.30 -25.62
CA LYS A 68 11.86 21.70 -25.86
C LYS A 68 12.87 21.83 -26.99
N CYS A 69 12.66 22.82 -27.85
CA CYS A 69 13.54 23.20 -28.95
C CYS A 69 14.10 24.59 -28.68
N ASP A 70 15.43 24.72 -28.66
CA ASP A 70 16.15 25.98 -28.54
C ASP A 70 16.93 26.23 -29.85
N ASN A 71 16.68 27.37 -30.48
CA ASN A 71 17.35 27.75 -31.72
C ASN A 71 18.78 28.23 -31.44
N ILE A 72 19.76 27.78 -32.22
CA ILE A 72 21.16 28.20 -32.11
C ILE A 72 21.69 28.63 -33.49
N LEU A 73 22.81 29.33 -33.55
CA LEU A 73 23.36 29.76 -34.84
C LEU A 73 23.77 28.53 -35.68
N GLY A 74 23.13 28.38 -36.84
CA GLY A 74 23.37 27.35 -37.84
C GLY A 74 22.71 25.99 -37.55
N SER A 75 21.90 25.86 -36.49
CA SER A 75 21.19 24.63 -36.13
C SER A 75 20.17 24.86 -35.00
N TYR A 76 19.68 23.78 -34.41
CA TYR A 76 18.87 23.79 -33.19
C TYR A 76 19.39 22.78 -32.17
N LYS A 77 18.96 22.92 -30.92
CA LYS A 77 19.23 21.97 -29.84
C LYS A 77 17.92 21.57 -29.14
N CYS A 78 17.78 20.28 -28.87
CA CYS A 78 16.67 19.76 -28.07
C CYS A 78 17.06 19.65 -26.59
N SER A 79 16.10 19.89 -25.70
CA SER A 79 16.22 19.67 -24.27
C SER A 79 14.95 19.01 -23.71
N CYS A 80 15.12 18.26 -22.62
CA CYS A 80 14.04 17.50 -21.99
C CYS A 80 13.51 18.20 -20.74
N MET A 81 12.23 17.99 -20.44
CA MET A 81 11.62 18.41 -19.18
C MET A 81 12.23 17.65 -17.99
N PRO A 82 12.11 18.16 -16.74
CA PRO A 82 12.53 17.42 -15.55
C PRO A 82 11.92 16.01 -15.50
N GLY A 83 12.68 15.02 -15.01
CA GLY A 83 12.29 13.59 -15.04
C GLY A 83 12.64 12.86 -16.34
N PHE A 84 13.28 13.54 -17.31
CA PHE A 84 13.64 12.94 -18.60
C PHE A 84 15.09 13.25 -18.99
N LYS A 85 15.70 12.33 -19.73
CA LYS A 85 17.03 12.47 -20.32
C LYS A 85 16.98 12.49 -21.84
N LEU A 86 17.85 13.26 -22.47
CA LEU A 86 17.92 13.30 -23.93
C LEU A 86 18.46 11.96 -24.45
N SER A 87 17.73 11.36 -25.38
CA SER A 87 18.10 10.08 -26.00
C SER A 87 19.31 10.24 -26.92
N SER A 88 19.88 9.11 -27.36
CA SER A 88 21.08 9.10 -28.21
C SER A 88 20.89 9.75 -29.58
N ASP A 89 19.65 9.92 -30.02
CA ASP A 89 19.31 10.62 -31.27
C ASP A 89 19.35 12.16 -31.15
N GLY A 90 19.54 12.69 -29.93
CA GLY A 90 19.57 14.11 -29.64
C GLY A 90 18.24 14.83 -29.80
N ARG A 91 17.10 14.11 -29.93
CA ARG A 91 15.76 14.68 -30.20
C ARG A 91 14.68 14.15 -29.28
N ASN A 92 14.72 12.87 -28.95
CA ASN A 92 13.75 12.21 -28.07
C ASN A 92 14.17 12.32 -26.61
N CYS A 93 13.19 12.16 -25.72
CA CYS A 93 13.38 12.24 -24.28
C CYS A 93 12.92 10.93 -23.65
N ASP A 94 13.86 10.22 -23.07
CA ASP A 94 13.61 8.97 -22.37
C ASP A 94 13.33 9.28 -20.89
N ASP A 95 12.34 8.61 -20.34
CA ASP A 95 12.00 8.70 -18.92
C ASP A 95 13.19 8.28 -18.05
N VAL A 96 13.46 9.06 -17.01
CA VAL A 96 14.50 8.73 -16.03
C VAL A 96 13.87 7.85 -14.99
N ASN A 97 14.39 6.63 -14.83
CA ASN A 97 13.94 5.76 -13.77
C ASN A 97 14.57 6.17 -12.44
N GLU A 98 13.90 7.02 -11.65
CA GLU A 98 14.46 7.46 -10.37
C GLU A 98 14.58 6.31 -9.36
N CYS A 99 13.80 5.24 -9.49
CA CYS A 99 13.86 4.07 -8.60
C CYS A 99 15.23 3.35 -8.64
N GLU A 100 16.03 3.53 -9.68
CA GLU A 100 17.41 3.00 -9.73
C GLU A 100 18.30 3.58 -8.63
N SER A 101 17.97 4.78 -8.13
CA SER A 101 18.67 5.43 -7.02
C SER A 101 18.15 5.03 -5.64
N SER A 102 17.12 4.16 -5.57
CA SER A 102 16.43 3.78 -4.33
C SER A 102 15.99 4.98 -3.47
N PRO A 103 15.19 5.92 -4.02
CA PRO A 103 14.78 7.14 -3.32
C PRO A 103 13.76 6.89 -2.20
N CYS A 104 13.02 5.78 -2.29
CA CYS A 104 12.00 5.38 -1.33
C CYS A 104 12.60 4.52 -0.22
N SER A 105 12.12 4.70 1.01
CA SER A 105 12.49 3.84 2.15
C SER A 105 12.03 2.38 2.01
N GLN A 106 10.95 2.14 1.26
CA GLN A 106 10.37 0.81 1.04
C GLN A 106 10.18 0.52 -0.46
N GLU A 107 8.96 0.59 -0.98
CA GLU A 107 8.65 0.25 -2.36
C GLU A 107 8.67 1.49 -3.26
N CYS A 108 9.20 1.36 -4.47
CA CYS A 108 9.29 2.43 -5.46
C CYS A 108 8.67 1.95 -6.78
N ALA A 109 7.80 2.76 -7.38
CA ALA A 109 7.39 2.59 -8.76
C ALA A 109 7.79 3.79 -9.59
N ASN A 110 8.43 3.50 -10.72
CA ASN A 110 8.71 4.51 -11.72
C ASN A 110 7.41 4.87 -12.45
N VAL A 111 7.11 6.16 -12.55
CA VAL A 111 5.96 6.68 -13.28
C VAL A 111 6.45 7.64 -14.37
N TYR A 112 5.64 7.92 -15.36
CA TYR A 112 6.09 8.79 -16.45
C TYR A 112 6.42 10.20 -15.94
N GLY A 113 7.70 10.58 -16.01
CA GLY A 113 8.26 11.86 -15.57
C GLY A 113 8.54 12.00 -14.08
N SER A 114 8.41 10.94 -13.28
CA SER A 114 8.65 10.95 -11.83
C SER A 114 8.68 9.52 -11.26
N TYR A 115 8.73 9.40 -9.93
CA TYR A 115 8.48 8.15 -9.21
C TYR A 115 7.40 8.33 -8.14
N GLN A 116 6.89 7.22 -7.62
CA GLN A 116 6.01 7.15 -6.46
C GLN A 116 6.53 6.13 -5.45
N CYS A 117 6.49 6.49 -4.18
CA CYS A 117 6.83 5.59 -3.08
C CYS A 117 5.57 4.97 -2.47
N TYR A 118 5.67 3.69 -2.12
CA TYR A 118 4.61 2.97 -1.43
C TYR A 118 5.16 2.29 -0.18
N CYS A 119 4.29 2.21 0.82
CA CYS A 119 4.60 1.60 2.09
C CYS A 119 3.95 0.22 2.17
N ARG A 120 4.70 -0.73 2.74
CA ARG A 120 4.21 -2.05 3.09
C ARG A 120 3.11 -1.92 4.13
N ARG A 121 2.30 -2.97 4.26
CA ARG A 121 1.21 -3.04 5.24
C ARG A 121 1.72 -2.81 6.67
N GLY A 122 1.03 -1.95 7.43
CA GLY A 122 1.44 -1.50 8.77
C GLY A 122 2.27 -0.21 8.77
N TYR A 123 2.57 0.36 7.60
CA TYR A 123 3.27 1.64 7.48
C TYR A 123 2.44 2.66 6.69
N GLN A 124 2.66 3.94 6.97
CA GLN A 124 2.11 5.06 6.22
C GLN A 124 3.23 5.91 5.63
N LEU A 125 2.96 6.55 4.49
CA LEU A 125 3.92 7.47 3.87
C LEU A 125 4.00 8.75 4.71
N SER A 126 5.21 9.20 5.02
CA SER A 126 5.44 10.42 5.79
C SER A 126 4.92 11.63 5.02
N ASP A 127 4.12 12.45 5.71
CA ASP A 127 3.58 13.70 5.16
C ASP A 127 4.67 14.76 4.91
N THR A 128 5.89 14.54 5.42
CA THR A 128 6.97 15.53 5.36
C THR A 128 7.80 15.44 4.08
N ASP A 129 8.10 14.24 3.61
CA ASP A 129 9.02 14.00 2.49
C ASP A 129 8.42 13.16 1.35
N GLY A 130 7.28 12.48 1.57
CA GLY A 130 6.65 11.62 0.58
C GLY A 130 7.47 10.39 0.16
N ASN A 131 8.55 10.07 0.89
CA ASN A 131 9.51 9.01 0.53
C ASN A 131 9.79 8.04 1.69
N THR A 132 9.60 8.50 2.93
CA THR A 132 9.81 7.71 4.14
C THR A 132 8.52 7.04 4.57
N CYS A 133 8.59 5.76 4.93
CA CYS A 133 7.48 5.00 5.48
C CYS A 133 7.62 4.93 6.99
N GLU A 134 6.65 5.50 7.68
CA GLU A 134 6.56 5.56 9.14
C GLU A 134 5.63 4.46 9.62
N ASP A 135 6.01 3.83 10.73
CA ASP A 135 5.19 2.80 11.36
C ASP A 135 3.88 3.39 11.85
N ILE A 136 2.76 2.72 11.57
CA ILE A 136 1.47 3.11 12.13
C ILE A 136 1.43 2.58 13.55
N ASP A 137 1.26 3.43 14.56
CA ASP A 137 1.11 2.95 15.94
C ASP A 137 -0.34 2.56 16.22
N GLU A 138 -0.70 1.30 15.97
CA GLU A 138 -2.07 0.80 16.19
C GLU A 138 -2.46 0.78 17.66
N CYS A 139 -1.50 0.82 18.59
CA CYS A 139 -1.77 0.93 20.02
C CYS A 139 -2.13 2.38 20.44
N ALA A 140 -1.76 3.39 19.65
CA ALA A 140 -2.02 4.81 19.94
C ALA A 140 -3.28 5.40 19.26
N LEU A 141 -3.91 4.69 18.32
CA LEU A 141 -5.06 5.20 17.57
C LEU A 141 -6.33 5.35 18.45
N PRO A 142 -6.88 6.57 18.66
CA PRO A 142 -8.01 6.81 19.56
C PRO A 142 -9.37 6.29 19.04
N THR A 143 -9.50 6.07 17.72
CA THR A 143 -10.78 5.80 17.03
C THR A 143 -10.74 4.53 16.17
N GLY A 144 -9.76 3.64 16.39
CA GLY A 144 -9.63 2.34 15.71
C GLY A 144 -10.04 1.14 16.55
N GLY A 145 -10.83 1.34 17.61
CA GLY A 145 -11.63 0.28 18.24
C GLY A 145 -10.89 -0.78 19.04
N HIS A 146 -9.84 -0.42 19.77
CA HIS A 146 -9.22 -1.33 20.74
C HIS A 146 -9.33 -0.75 22.14
N ILE A 147 -10.41 -1.10 22.83
CA ILE A 147 -10.64 -0.70 24.21
C ILE A 147 -9.69 -1.54 25.05
N CYS A 148 -8.49 -0.99 25.34
CA CYS A 148 -7.46 -1.65 26.12
C CYS A 148 -7.96 -2.00 27.53
N SER A 149 -8.24 -3.29 27.75
CA SER A 149 -8.23 -3.92 29.07
C SER A 149 -6.92 -4.71 29.32
N TYR A 150 -5.96 -4.67 28.41
CA TYR A 150 -4.67 -5.39 28.47
C TYR A 150 -3.55 -4.59 27.78
N ARG A 151 -2.29 -5.00 27.99
CA ARG A 151 -1.10 -4.33 27.41
C ARG A 151 -0.96 -4.65 25.91
N CYS A 152 -1.00 -3.61 25.09
CA CYS A 152 -0.68 -3.62 23.65
C CYS A 152 0.78 -3.21 23.46
N HIS A 153 1.52 -3.88 22.58
CA HIS A 153 2.88 -3.51 22.21
C HIS A 153 2.95 -3.27 20.70
N ASN A 154 3.24 -2.03 20.32
CA ASN A 154 3.41 -1.63 18.93
C ASN A 154 4.76 -2.11 18.39
N THR A 155 4.78 -2.58 17.14
CA THR A 155 5.96 -3.10 16.47
C THR A 155 5.97 -2.68 15.01
N GLY A 156 7.18 -2.58 14.44
CA GLY A 156 7.36 -2.19 13.04
C GLY A 156 6.62 -3.10 12.05
N GLY A 157 5.57 -2.60 11.41
CA GLY A 157 4.81 -3.30 10.38
C GLY A 157 3.98 -4.47 10.92
N ASN A 158 3.37 -5.24 10.01
CA ASN A 158 2.48 -6.34 10.39
C ASN A 158 3.24 -7.68 10.55
N ILE A 159 4.07 -7.78 11.58
CA ILE A 159 4.81 -9.00 11.95
C ILE A 159 3.97 -9.83 12.91
N ASP A 160 4.08 -11.16 12.86
CA ASP A 160 3.46 -12.03 13.86
C ASP A 160 4.47 -12.37 14.96
N GLU A 161 4.54 -11.55 16.01
CA GLU A 161 5.52 -11.72 17.10
C GLU A 161 5.31 -13.00 17.89
N CYS A 162 4.08 -13.51 17.90
CA CYS A 162 3.73 -14.74 18.59
C CYS A 162 4.34 -15.95 17.87
N VAL A 163 4.33 -15.95 16.53
CA VAL A 163 4.95 -17.00 15.72
C VAL A 163 6.47 -16.84 15.66
N THR A 164 6.97 -15.62 15.51
CA THR A 164 8.42 -15.37 15.46
C THR A 164 9.10 -15.51 16.83
N GLY A 165 8.32 -15.49 17.92
CA GLY A 165 8.82 -15.56 19.30
C GLY A 165 9.51 -14.28 19.75
N THR A 166 9.25 -13.13 19.11
CA THR A 166 9.83 -11.83 19.47
C THR A 166 8.99 -11.05 20.48
N HIS A 167 7.87 -11.61 20.93
CA HIS A 167 6.99 -10.99 21.91
C HIS A 167 7.61 -10.93 23.32
N THR A 168 7.14 -9.99 24.13
CA THR A 168 7.62 -9.76 25.52
C THR A 168 6.63 -10.26 26.59
N CYS A 169 5.64 -11.06 26.21
CA CYS A 169 4.66 -11.62 27.15
C CYS A 169 5.28 -12.49 28.24
N SER A 170 4.70 -12.44 29.45
CA SER A 170 5.07 -13.27 30.58
C SER A 170 4.74 -14.76 30.33
N VAL A 171 5.40 -15.67 31.06
CA VAL A 171 5.11 -17.12 31.03
C VAL A 171 3.68 -17.48 31.45
N THR A 172 2.99 -16.57 32.13
CA THR A 172 1.59 -16.74 32.55
C THR A 172 0.60 -16.19 31.53
N GLU A 173 1.08 -15.44 30.55
CA GLU A 173 0.30 -14.76 29.52
C GLU A 173 0.39 -15.52 28.20
N THR A 174 -0.68 -15.49 27.42
CA THR A 174 -0.68 -15.99 26.05
C THR A 174 -0.46 -14.81 25.11
N CYS A 175 0.47 -14.96 24.17
CA CYS A 175 0.68 -13.98 23.11
C CYS A 175 -0.46 -14.05 22.10
N PHE A 176 -0.96 -12.89 21.71
CA PHE A 176 -1.97 -12.76 20.68
C PHE A 176 -1.54 -11.73 19.65
N ASN A 177 -1.37 -12.18 18.41
CA ASN A 177 -0.95 -11.33 17.32
C ASN A 177 -2.08 -10.39 16.90
N VAL A 178 -1.76 -9.13 16.66
CA VAL A 178 -2.64 -8.13 16.08
C VAL A 178 -1.94 -7.42 14.93
N GLN A 179 -2.69 -6.66 14.16
CA GLN A 179 -2.08 -5.86 13.12
C GLN A 179 -1.15 -4.82 13.75
N GLY A 180 0.11 -4.86 13.33
CA GLY A 180 1.16 -3.94 13.80
C GLY A 180 1.71 -4.24 15.20
N GLY A 181 1.39 -5.41 15.75
CA GLY A 181 2.08 -5.90 16.94
C GLY A 181 1.31 -6.96 17.70
N PHE A 182 1.46 -6.99 19.02
CA PHE A 182 0.91 -8.09 19.80
C PHE A 182 0.36 -7.67 21.15
N ARG A 183 -0.47 -8.56 21.69
CA ARG A 183 -1.16 -8.44 22.96
C ARG A 183 -0.74 -9.58 23.85
N CYS A 184 -0.51 -9.26 25.12
CA CYS A 184 -0.26 -10.27 26.14
C CYS A 184 -1.51 -10.41 26.98
N LEU A 185 -2.14 -11.57 26.89
CA LEU A 185 -3.43 -11.82 27.51
C LEU A 185 -3.20 -12.72 28.73
N SER A 186 -3.46 -12.15 29.91
CA SER A 186 -3.55 -12.91 31.14
C SER A 186 -4.98 -13.44 31.30
N PHE A 187 -5.08 -14.68 31.78
CA PHE A 187 -6.37 -15.28 32.08
C PHE A 187 -6.30 -16.04 33.40
N ASP A 188 -7.18 -15.63 34.32
CA ASP A 188 -7.38 -16.26 35.61
C ASP A 188 -8.66 -17.10 35.61
N CYS A 189 -8.55 -18.31 36.14
CA CYS A 189 -9.72 -19.15 36.35
C CYS A 189 -10.61 -18.56 37.44
N PRO A 190 -11.95 -18.51 37.24
CA PRO A 190 -12.88 -18.11 38.29
C PRO A 190 -12.77 -19.01 39.53
N SER A 191 -13.25 -18.52 40.67
CA SER A 191 -13.41 -19.31 41.88
C SER A 191 -14.14 -20.63 41.58
N ASN A 192 -13.69 -21.73 42.19
CA ASN A 192 -14.15 -23.12 41.95
C ASN A 192 -13.63 -23.80 40.67
N TYR A 193 -12.69 -23.18 39.96
CA TYR A 193 -12.00 -23.78 38.83
C TYR A 193 -10.49 -23.81 39.05
N ARG A 194 -9.83 -24.80 38.44
CA ARG A 194 -8.36 -24.85 38.33
C ARG A 194 -7.94 -24.73 36.88
N ARG A 195 -6.76 -24.16 36.65
CA ARG A 195 -6.13 -24.15 35.32
C ARG A 195 -5.73 -25.58 34.94
N ALA A 196 -6.21 -26.04 33.81
CA ALA A 196 -5.99 -27.39 33.28
C ALA A 196 -5.36 -27.37 31.87
N GLY A 197 -4.88 -26.21 31.42
CA GLY A 197 -4.25 -25.98 30.12
C GLY A 197 -3.93 -24.50 29.92
N GLU A 198 -3.46 -24.15 28.72
CA GLU A 198 -3.09 -22.77 28.37
C GLU A 198 -4.29 -21.81 28.49
N THR A 199 -5.41 -22.18 27.87
CA THR A 199 -6.68 -21.43 27.87
C THR A 199 -7.84 -22.25 28.46
N ARG A 200 -7.58 -23.15 29.42
CA ARG A 200 -8.61 -24.07 29.94
C ARG A 200 -8.73 -24.05 31.46
N CYS A 201 -9.94 -23.78 31.93
CA CYS A 201 -10.33 -23.98 33.32
C CYS A 201 -11.22 -25.21 33.46
N GLU A 202 -10.88 -26.09 34.40
CA GLU A 202 -11.70 -27.23 34.78
C GLU A 202 -12.30 -27.02 36.15
N ARG A 203 -13.59 -27.35 36.28
CA ARG A 203 -14.29 -27.26 37.56
C ARG A 203 -13.64 -28.18 38.59
N LEU A 204 -13.45 -27.68 39.80
CA LEU A 204 -12.99 -28.49 40.92
C LEU A 204 -14.03 -29.58 41.28
N PRO A 205 -13.62 -30.70 41.90
CA PRO A 205 -14.57 -31.73 42.35
C PRO A 205 -15.64 -31.13 43.27
N CYS A 206 -16.91 -31.27 42.90
CA CYS A 206 -18.03 -30.78 43.70
C CYS A 206 -18.32 -31.72 44.87
N SER A 207 -18.57 -31.17 46.06
CA SER A 207 -19.00 -31.91 47.26
C SER A 207 -20.50 -32.27 47.28
N GLN A 208 -21.13 -32.44 46.10
CA GLN A 208 -22.55 -32.76 45.90
C GLN A 208 -23.56 -31.64 46.24
N THR A 209 -23.14 -30.37 46.35
CA THR A 209 -24.10 -29.25 46.43
C THR A 209 -24.73 -28.98 45.07
N SER A 210 -26.06 -28.75 45.04
CA SER A 210 -26.82 -28.48 43.80
C SER A 210 -26.29 -27.26 43.04
N GLU A 211 -25.82 -26.24 43.76
CA GLU A 211 -25.20 -25.04 43.18
C GLU A 211 -23.89 -25.33 42.45
N CYS A 212 -23.01 -26.17 43.01
CA CYS A 212 -21.75 -26.53 42.36
C CYS A 212 -21.99 -27.40 41.14
N LEU A 213 -22.95 -28.33 41.22
CA LEU A 213 -23.28 -29.23 40.11
C LEU A 213 -23.86 -28.49 38.89
N ALA A 214 -24.52 -27.35 39.12
CA ALA A 214 -25.01 -26.46 38.06
C ALA A 214 -23.90 -25.68 37.35
N LEU A 215 -22.68 -25.59 37.92
CA LEU A 215 -21.56 -24.93 37.26
C LEU A 215 -21.06 -25.71 36.04
N PRO A 216 -20.67 -25.03 34.95
CA PRO A 216 -20.03 -25.64 33.78
C PRO A 216 -18.86 -26.55 34.14
N LEU A 217 -18.68 -27.63 33.38
CA LEU A 217 -17.54 -28.53 33.57
C LEU A 217 -16.22 -27.86 33.15
N ARG A 218 -16.27 -27.04 32.10
CA ARG A 218 -15.10 -26.33 31.57
C ARG A 218 -15.46 -24.91 31.16
N ILE A 219 -14.51 -24.00 31.34
CA ILE A 219 -14.53 -22.63 30.83
C ILE A 219 -13.27 -22.44 29.99
N THR A 220 -13.44 -22.01 28.74
CA THR A 220 -12.32 -21.83 27.79
C THR A 220 -12.42 -20.44 27.16
N PRO A 221 -11.50 -19.50 27.45
CA PRO A 221 -11.37 -18.28 26.66
C PRO A 221 -10.87 -18.56 25.25
N TYR A 222 -11.45 -17.86 24.28
CA TYR A 222 -11.02 -17.82 22.88
C TYR A 222 -10.81 -16.37 22.47
N TYR A 223 -9.76 -16.12 21.71
CA TYR A 223 -9.44 -14.80 21.16
C TYR A 223 -9.45 -14.91 19.64
N LEU A 224 -10.32 -14.16 18.97
CA LEU A 224 -10.52 -14.22 17.52
C LEU A 224 -10.32 -12.83 16.91
N THR A 225 -9.69 -12.77 15.74
CA THR A 225 -9.57 -11.54 14.95
C THR A 225 -10.12 -11.75 13.54
N PHE A 226 -10.88 -10.80 13.02
CA PHE A 226 -11.33 -10.79 11.63
C PHE A 226 -11.54 -9.35 11.12
N PRO A 227 -11.58 -9.10 9.79
CA PRO A 227 -11.64 -7.74 9.27
C PRO A 227 -13.04 -7.13 9.38
N THR A 228 -13.15 -5.80 9.26
CA THR A 228 -14.42 -5.13 8.97
C THR A 228 -14.91 -5.56 7.59
N ASN A 229 -16.21 -5.38 7.34
CA ASN A 229 -16.84 -5.67 6.05
C ASN A 229 -16.72 -7.14 5.59
N ILE A 230 -16.61 -8.10 6.53
CA ILE A 230 -16.75 -9.51 6.19
C ILE A 230 -18.11 -9.77 5.50
N PRO A 231 -18.15 -10.65 4.48
CA PRO A 231 -19.41 -11.05 3.86
C PRO A 231 -20.39 -11.57 4.91
N VAL A 232 -21.69 -11.34 4.71
CA VAL A 232 -22.72 -11.78 5.64
C VAL A 232 -23.72 -12.67 4.90
N PRO A 233 -23.99 -13.90 5.37
CA PRO A 233 -23.50 -14.52 6.60
C PRO A 233 -22.06 -15.07 6.49
N THR A 234 -21.29 -14.99 7.58
CA THR A 234 -19.95 -15.61 7.68
C THR A 234 -19.81 -16.46 8.94
N ASN A 235 -19.23 -17.64 8.76
CA ASN A 235 -18.93 -18.60 9.82
C ASN A 235 -17.64 -18.19 10.53
N VAL A 236 -17.69 -17.87 11.84
CA VAL A 236 -16.52 -17.34 12.56
C VAL A 236 -16.00 -18.26 13.66
N PHE A 237 -16.83 -19.18 14.16
CA PHE A 237 -16.40 -20.11 15.21
C PHE A 237 -17.27 -21.36 15.25
N ARG A 238 -16.66 -22.52 15.40
CA ARG A 238 -17.37 -23.80 15.56
C ARG A 238 -17.02 -24.41 16.91
N MET A 239 -18.02 -24.94 17.59
CA MET A 239 -17.88 -25.60 18.88
C MET A 239 -18.62 -26.93 18.87
N GLY A 240 -17.99 -28.01 19.34
CA GLY A 240 -18.60 -29.34 19.37
C GLY A 240 -17.69 -30.36 20.03
N PRO A 241 -18.22 -31.50 20.53
CA PRO A 241 -17.45 -32.56 21.19
C PRO A 241 -16.39 -33.16 20.24
N SER A 242 -15.21 -33.56 20.76
CA SER A 242 -14.14 -34.17 19.94
C SER A 242 -14.63 -35.44 19.23
N ASN A 243 -15.53 -36.19 19.88
CA ASN A 243 -16.23 -37.34 19.32
C ASN A 243 -17.73 -37.25 19.59
N THR A 244 -18.52 -37.48 18.54
CA THR A 244 -19.98 -37.52 18.59
C THR A 244 -20.46 -38.95 18.52
N VAL A 245 -21.47 -39.29 19.33
CA VAL A 245 -22.06 -40.63 19.40
C VAL A 245 -23.53 -40.54 19.00
N PRO A 246 -24.08 -41.55 18.28
CA PRO A 246 -25.51 -41.58 17.98
C PRO A 246 -26.36 -41.47 19.25
N GLY A 247 -27.28 -40.51 19.28
CA GLY A 247 -28.13 -40.21 20.44
C GLY A 247 -27.64 -39.08 21.35
N ASP A 248 -26.48 -38.49 21.07
CA ASP A 248 -26.09 -37.23 21.70
C ASP A 248 -27.06 -36.10 21.30
N ASP A 249 -27.61 -35.39 22.29
CA ASP A 249 -28.27 -34.09 22.06
C ASP A 249 -27.30 -32.96 22.38
N ILE A 250 -26.97 -32.17 21.36
CA ILE A 250 -26.02 -31.06 21.47
C ILE A 250 -26.76 -29.77 21.13
N GLN A 251 -26.69 -28.80 22.04
CA GLN A 251 -27.26 -27.47 21.85
C GLN A 251 -26.20 -26.40 22.09
N LEU A 252 -26.24 -25.33 21.28
CA LEU A 252 -25.32 -24.19 21.36
C LEU A 252 -26.15 -22.90 21.48
N ALA A 253 -25.85 -22.10 22.50
CA ALA A 253 -26.51 -20.83 22.75
C ALA A 253 -25.51 -19.71 23.03
N ILE A 254 -25.79 -18.50 22.56
CA ILE A 254 -25.08 -17.30 23.00
C ILE A 254 -25.82 -16.79 24.24
N VAL A 255 -25.20 -16.88 25.41
CA VAL A 255 -25.85 -16.55 26.70
C VAL A 255 -25.61 -15.10 27.13
N SER A 256 -24.57 -14.44 26.62
CA SER A 256 -24.33 -13.00 26.86
C SER A 256 -23.49 -12.36 25.75
N GLY A 257 -23.52 -11.03 25.67
CA GLY A 257 -22.60 -10.24 24.82
C GLY A 257 -23.06 -9.96 23.39
N ASN A 258 -24.28 -10.37 23.04
CA ASN A 258 -24.85 -10.21 21.69
C ASN A 258 -26.13 -9.37 21.69
N GLU A 259 -26.16 -8.30 22.49
CA GLU A 259 -27.33 -7.42 22.65
C GLU A 259 -27.79 -6.79 21.32
N ASP A 260 -26.84 -6.50 20.44
CA ASP A 260 -27.09 -5.92 19.12
C ASP A 260 -27.46 -6.96 18.04
N GLY A 261 -27.36 -8.27 18.34
CA GLY A 261 -27.69 -9.35 17.41
C GLY A 261 -26.76 -9.43 16.19
N PHE A 262 -25.46 -9.14 16.35
CA PHE A 262 -24.46 -9.33 15.29
C PHE A 262 -24.19 -10.81 15.02
N PHE A 263 -24.36 -11.66 16.03
CA PHE A 263 -24.05 -13.07 15.97
C PHE A 263 -25.31 -13.93 16.11
N SER A 264 -25.31 -15.11 15.51
CA SER A 264 -26.34 -16.14 15.69
C SER A 264 -25.71 -17.51 15.81
N THR A 265 -26.41 -18.44 16.44
CA THR A 265 -26.01 -19.85 16.44
C THR A 265 -26.67 -20.61 15.29
N GLN A 266 -25.93 -21.52 14.66
CA GLN A 266 -26.43 -22.50 13.70
C GLN A 266 -26.13 -23.91 14.22
N ARG A 267 -27.16 -24.76 14.28
CA ARG A 267 -27.03 -26.14 14.76
C ARG A 267 -26.34 -27.03 13.71
N LEU A 268 -25.40 -27.86 14.17
CA LEU A 268 -24.74 -28.89 13.36
C LEU A 268 -24.97 -30.27 14.00
N SER A 269 -24.82 -31.34 13.21
CA SER A 269 -24.91 -32.72 13.74
C SER A 269 -23.81 -33.05 14.75
N SER A 270 -22.74 -32.28 14.77
CA SER A 270 -21.55 -32.48 15.59
C SER A 270 -21.19 -31.29 16.46
N GLY A 271 -22.16 -30.41 16.74
CA GLY A 271 -21.94 -29.20 17.53
C GLY A 271 -22.81 -28.04 17.08
N GLY A 272 -22.24 -26.84 17.13
CA GLY A 272 -22.85 -25.64 16.58
C GLY A 272 -21.82 -24.68 16.04
N LEU A 273 -22.31 -23.67 15.35
CA LEU A 273 -21.52 -22.66 14.68
C LEU A 273 -22.01 -21.27 15.09
N ILE A 274 -21.09 -20.35 15.34
CA ILE A 274 -21.35 -18.93 15.47
C ILE A 274 -21.17 -18.28 14.10
N VAL A 275 -22.24 -17.60 13.67
CA VAL A 275 -22.34 -16.95 12.37
C VAL A 275 -22.56 -15.47 12.59
N VAL A 276 -21.80 -14.63 11.88
CA VAL A 276 -22.06 -13.19 11.82
C VAL A 276 -23.24 -12.97 10.87
N GLN A 277 -24.26 -12.26 11.34
CA GLN A 277 -25.53 -12.00 10.63
C GLN A 277 -25.70 -10.54 10.23
N LYS A 278 -24.92 -9.62 10.81
CA LYS A 278 -24.95 -8.19 10.47
C LYS A 278 -23.56 -7.70 10.08
N PRO A 279 -23.46 -6.78 9.10
CA PRO A 279 -22.17 -6.21 8.70
C PRO A 279 -21.58 -5.39 9.85
N ILE A 280 -20.27 -5.54 10.07
CA ILE A 280 -19.49 -4.74 11.02
C ILE A 280 -18.61 -3.82 10.20
N THR A 281 -19.00 -2.54 10.10
CA THR A 281 -18.37 -1.56 9.21
C THR A 281 -17.17 -0.86 9.85
N GLU A 282 -17.17 -0.75 11.17
CA GLU A 282 -16.13 -0.10 11.96
C GLU A 282 -15.47 -1.09 12.93
N PRO A 283 -14.19 -0.89 13.28
CA PRO A 283 -13.50 -1.70 14.27
C PRO A 283 -14.26 -1.71 15.60
N ARG A 284 -14.42 -2.90 16.16
CA ARG A 284 -15.17 -3.09 17.39
C ARG A 284 -14.75 -4.38 18.07
N ASP A 285 -14.71 -4.33 19.39
CA ASP A 285 -14.47 -5.49 20.24
C ASP A 285 -15.82 -6.08 20.72
N PHE A 286 -15.93 -7.41 20.69
CA PHE A 286 -17.08 -8.13 21.24
C PHE A 286 -16.61 -9.12 22.31
N LEU A 287 -17.36 -9.22 23.41
CA LEU A 287 -17.17 -10.24 24.43
C LEU A 287 -18.41 -11.12 24.48
N LEU A 288 -18.36 -12.27 23.81
CA LEU A 288 -19.45 -13.24 23.80
C LEU A 288 -19.22 -14.32 24.85
N THR A 289 -20.28 -14.72 25.55
CA THR A 289 -20.29 -15.99 26.28
C THR A 289 -21.17 -16.96 25.53
N VAL A 290 -20.59 -18.09 25.13
CA VAL A 290 -21.27 -19.15 24.40
C VAL A 290 -21.32 -20.39 25.27
N GLU A 291 -22.50 -21.00 25.37
CA GLU A 291 -22.75 -22.21 26.12
C GLU A 291 -23.01 -23.37 25.16
N LEU A 292 -22.32 -24.49 25.38
CA LEU A 292 -22.62 -25.77 24.76
C LEU A 292 -23.15 -26.73 25.83
N THR A 293 -24.34 -27.27 25.61
CA THR A 293 -24.91 -28.34 26.42
C THR A 293 -24.86 -29.65 25.64
N LEU A 294 -24.38 -30.70 26.29
CA LEU A 294 -24.31 -32.06 25.76
C LEU A 294 -25.06 -32.99 26.70
N GLN A 295 -26.13 -33.60 26.19
CA GLN A 295 -26.83 -34.68 26.87
C GLN A 295 -26.40 -36.02 26.27
N ARG A 296 -25.69 -36.83 27.07
CA ARG A 296 -25.19 -38.15 26.66
C ARG A 296 -25.55 -39.19 27.72
N TYR A 297 -26.24 -40.25 27.31
CA TYR A 297 -26.71 -41.33 28.20
C TYR A 297 -27.43 -40.81 29.48
N GLY A 298 -28.25 -39.78 29.33
CA GLY A 298 -28.98 -39.16 30.45
C GLY A 298 -28.16 -38.20 31.33
N THR A 299 -26.86 -38.06 31.09
CA THR A 299 -26.01 -37.08 31.78
C THR A 299 -25.98 -35.78 31.00
N LEU A 300 -26.40 -34.68 31.62
CA LEU A 300 -26.28 -33.33 31.07
C LEU A 300 -24.94 -32.72 31.48
N SER A 301 -24.18 -32.25 30.50
CA SER A 301 -22.89 -31.59 30.68
C SER A 301 -22.90 -30.23 30.00
N THR A 302 -22.42 -29.20 30.70
CA THR A 302 -22.37 -27.82 30.19
C THR A 302 -20.93 -27.34 30.07
N TYR A 303 -20.63 -26.64 28.99
CA TYR A 303 -19.32 -26.09 28.67
C TYR A 303 -19.47 -24.62 28.27
N LEU A 304 -18.63 -23.74 28.80
CA LEU A 304 -18.62 -22.32 28.43
C LEU A 304 -17.39 -21.96 27.61
N ALA A 305 -17.61 -21.23 26.53
CA ALA A 305 -16.61 -20.52 25.77
C ALA A 305 -16.77 -19.01 25.98
N LYS A 306 -15.70 -18.34 26.43
CA LYS A 306 -15.66 -16.87 26.51
C LYS A 306 -14.89 -16.34 25.32
N MET A 307 -15.59 -15.78 24.33
CA MET A 307 -14.98 -15.34 23.09
C MET A 307 -14.75 -13.84 23.14
N HIS A 308 -13.48 -13.44 23.09
CA HIS A 308 -13.04 -12.08 22.85
C HIS A 308 -12.78 -11.95 21.35
N ILE A 309 -13.60 -11.17 20.67
CA ILE A 309 -13.55 -10.98 19.23
C ILE A 309 -13.09 -9.55 18.96
N PHE A 310 -12.03 -9.41 18.17
CA PHE A 310 -11.46 -8.13 17.76
C PHE A 310 -11.71 -7.94 16.26
N VAL A 311 -12.39 -6.85 15.88
CA VAL A 311 -12.63 -6.51 14.47
C VAL A 311 -11.74 -5.35 14.06
N THR A 312 -10.98 -5.49 12.97
CA THR A 312 -9.98 -4.51 12.50
C THR A 312 -10.32 -3.96 11.11
N HIS A 313 -9.85 -2.75 10.74
CA HIS A 313 -10.22 -2.09 9.48
C HIS A 313 -9.78 -2.80 8.18
N ASP A 314 -8.87 -3.77 8.26
CA ASP A 314 -8.08 -4.19 7.12
C ASP A 314 -8.14 -5.70 6.93
N GLN A 315 -7.95 -6.19 5.70
CA GLN A 315 -8.13 -7.57 5.22
C GLN A 315 -7.31 -8.61 6.03
N ALA A 316 -7.72 -8.92 7.25
CA ALA A 316 -7.32 -10.14 7.92
C ALA A 316 -7.93 -11.31 7.14
N SER A 317 -7.15 -12.36 6.89
CA SER A 317 -7.70 -13.61 6.39
C SER A 317 -8.78 -14.08 7.36
N LEU A 318 -9.94 -14.53 6.84
CA LEU A 318 -10.98 -15.11 7.70
C LEU A 318 -10.31 -16.18 8.58
N PRO A 319 -10.52 -16.17 9.91
CA PRO A 319 -9.95 -17.20 10.76
C PRO A 319 -10.56 -18.54 10.35
N SER A 320 -9.78 -19.36 9.66
CA SER A 320 -10.06 -20.79 9.51
C SER A 320 -9.64 -21.53 10.78
N GLN A 321 -10.04 -21.02 11.94
CA GLN A 321 -9.81 -21.70 13.21
C GLN A 321 -10.91 -22.73 13.43
N LEU A 322 -10.71 -23.91 12.83
CA LEU A 322 -11.24 -25.14 13.39
C LEU A 322 -10.53 -25.35 14.73
N ALA A 323 -11.16 -25.00 15.84
CA ALA A 323 -10.68 -25.40 17.16
C ALA A 323 -11.17 -26.84 17.45
N PRO A 324 -10.31 -27.87 17.45
CA PRO A 324 -10.63 -29.14 18.08
C PRO A 324 -10.59 -28.99 19.61
N LEU A 325 -11.50 -29.69 20.29
CA LEU A 325 -11.58 -29.82 21.75
C LEU A 325 -10.47 -30.67 22.36
#